data_AF-A0A535S3H9-F1
#
_entry.id   AF-A0A535S3H9-F1
#
_cell.length_a   1.000
_cell.length_b   1.000
_cell.length_c   1.000
_cell.angle_alpha   90.00
_cell.angle_beta   90.00
_cell.angle_gamma   90.00
#
_symmetry.space_group_name_H-M   'P 1'
#
loop_
_entity.id
_entity.type
_entity.pdbx_description
1 polymer ?
#
loop_
_entity_poly.entity_id
_entity_poly.type
_entity_poly.pdbx_seq_one_letter_code
_entity_poly.pdbx_strand_id
1 'polypeptide(L)' 'FLARDPSDAQRHIEAFMAESWLDYLRQLERMTDADHATLDNARSFHEGSAPPSVTPLIGERSNWRGAMDRVG' A
#
# COMPACT_ATOMS: atom_id res chain seq x y z
N PHE A 1 -5.73 3.70 1.48
CA PHE A 1 -6.89 2.81 1.61
C PHE A 1 -6.41 1.37 1.53
N LEU A 2 -7.13 0.46 2.19
CA LEU A 2 -6.91 -0.98 2.12
C LEU A 2 -8.11 -1.62 1.41
N ALA A 3 -7.87 -2.48 0.44
CA ALA A 3 -8.88 -3.24 -0.27
C ALA A 3 -8.49 -4.72 -0.33
N ARG A 4 -9.50 -5.59 -0.33
CA ARG A 4 -9.34 -7.02 -0.64
C ARG A 4 -9.81 -7.24 -2.08
N ASP A 5 -9.08 -8.02 -2.86
CA ASP A 5 -9.45 -8.34 -4.23
C ASP A 5 -10.73 -9.21 -4.23
N PRO A 6 -11.81 -8.82 -4.95
CA PRO A 6 -13.03 -9.62 -5.01
C PRO A 6 -12.87 -10.95 -5.76
N SER A 7 -11.85 -11.06 -6.62
CA SER A 7 -11.56 -12.27 -7.40
C SER A 7 -10.57 -13.20 -6.69
N ASP A 8 -9.84 -12.71 -5.69
CA ASP A 8 -8.87 -13.45 -4.91
C ASP A 8 -8.87 -12.98 -3.44
N ALA A 9 -9.54 -13.72 -2.56
CA ALA A 9 -9.66 -13.36 -1.16
C ALA A 9 -8.33 -13.34 -0.39
N GLN A 10 -7.26 -13.97 -0.91
CA GLN A 10 -5.93 -13.94 -0.31
C GLN A 10 -5.13 -12.69 -0.71
N ARG A 11 -5.62 -11.93 -1.71
CA ARG A 11 -4.95 -10.74 -2.20
C ARG A 11 -5.51 -9.47 -1.56
N HIS A 12 -4.59 -8.69 -1.02
CA HIS A 12 -4.87 -7.39 -0.43
C HIS A 12 -4.05 -6.32 -1.13
N ILE A 13 -4.65 -5.15 -1.34
CA ILE A 13 -4.00 -3.98 -1.94
C ILE A 13 -4.11 -2.84 -0.95
N GLU A 14 -2.96 -2.31 -0.54
CA GLU A 14 -2.86 -1.07 0.22
C GLU A 14 -2.32 0.02 -0.68
N ALA A 15 -2.97 1.18 -0.67
CA ALA A 15 -2.57 2.35 -1.45
C ALA A 15 -2.53 3.59 -0.57
N PHE A 16 -1.45 4.35 -0.64
CA PHE A 16 -1.27 5.61 0.07
C PHE A 16 -0.63 6.63 -0.87
N MET A 17 -0.76 7.91 -0.52
CA MET A 17 -0.11 8.99 -1.25
C MET A 17 1.21 9.31 -0.57
N ALA A 18 2.30 9.19 -1.32
CA ALA A 18 3.60 9.74 -0.95
C ALA A 18 3.86 11.03 -1.74
N GLU A 19 4.71 11.89 -1.20
CA GLU A 19 5.07 13.17 -1.83
C GLU A 19 5.85 12.93 -3.13
N SER A 20 6.75 11.94 -3.12
CA SER A 20 7.43 11.42 -4.30
C SER A 20 7.82 9.95 -4.11
N TRP A 21 8.19 9.28 -5.20
CA TRP A 21 8.77 7.93 -5.13
C TRP A 21 10.06 7.89 -4.30
N LEU A 22 10.87 8.95 -4.38
CA LEU A 22 12.12 9.04 -3.63
C LEU A 22 11.88 9.15 -2.12
N ASP A 23 10.82 9.86 -1.71
CA ASP A 23 10.49 9.99 -0.29
C ASP A 23 9.97 8.67 0.29
N TYR A 24 9.22 7.90 -0.50
CA TYR A 24 8.84 6.54 -0.13
C TYR A 24 10.08 5.63 0.06
N LEU A 25 11.04 5.65 -0.86
CA LEU A 25 12.27 4.86 -0.72
C LEU A 25 13.08 5.25 0.53
N ARG A 26 13.13 6.55 0.86
CA ARG A 26 13.78 7.05 2.07
C ARG A 26 13.07 6.62 3.34
N GLN A 27 11.75 6.52 3.32
CA GLN A 27 10.99 5.98 4.47
C GLN A 27 11.35 4.52 4.71
N LEU A 28 11.47 3.71 3.64
CA LEU A 28 11.93 2.32 3.75
C LEU A 28 13.37 2.21 4.26
N GLU A 29 14.27 3.07 3.77
CA GLU A 29 15.67 3.10 4.19
C GLU A 29 15.82 3.50 5.68
N ARG A 30 14.95 4.38 6.17
CA ARG A 30 15.02 4.95 7.52
C ARG A 30 14.01 4.36 8.49
N MET A 31 13.59 3.12 8.28
CA MET A 31 12.75 2.41 9.24
C MET A 31 13.42 2.39 10.62
N THR A 32 12.65 2.75 11.64
CA THR A 32 13.09 2.72 13.03
C THR A 32 12.82 1.35 13.67
N ASP A 33 13.43 1.08 14.83
CA ASP A 33 13.14 -0.14 15.61
C ASP A 33 11.66 -0.23 16.01
N ALA A 34 11.00 0.92 16.22
CA ALA A 34 9.57 0.97 16.51
C ALA A 34 8.71 0.58 15.28
N ASP A 35 9.14 0.96 14.07
CA ASP A 35 8.49 0.54 12.83
C ASP A 35 8.64 -0.97 12.62
N HIS A 36 9.85 -1.51 12.89
CA HIS A 36 10.10 -2.94 12.86
C HIS A 36 9.22 -3.71 13.84
N ALA A 37 9.13 -3.27 15.10
CA ALA A 37 8.27 -3.90 16.11
C ALA A 37 6.79 -3.90 15.69
N THR A 38 6.33 -2.82 15.06
CA THR A 38 4.97 -2.73 14.52
C THR A 38 4.75 -3.73 13.38
N LEU A 39 5.71 -3.83 12.46
CA LEU A 39 5.65 -4.76 11.33
C LEU A 39 5.70 -6.23 11.80
N ASP A 40 6.53 -6.54 12.79
CA ASP A 40 6.63 -7.89 13.35
C ASP A 40 5.35 -8.30 14.09
N ASN A 41 4.74 -7.38 14.84
CA ASN A 41 3.43 -7.62 15.43
C ASN A 41 2.37 -7.90 14.36
N ALA A 42 2.33 -7.10 13.28
CA ALA A 42 1.41 -7.33 12.17
C ALA A 42 1.65 -8.70 11.49
N ARG A 43 2.92 -9.07 11.27
CA ARG A 43 3.31 -10.37 10.70
C ARG A 43 2.93 -11.55 11.58
N SER A 44 2.84 -11.37 12.89
CA SER A 44 2.43 -12.44 13.82
C SER A 44 0.99 -12.94 13.56
N PHE A 45 0.16 -12.14 12.90
CA PHE A 45 -1.18 -12.53 12.48
C PHE A 45 -1.22 -13.30 11.15
N HIS A 46 -0.09 -13.46 10.46
CA HIS A 46 -0.04 -14.20 9.20
C HIS A 46 -0.14 -15.71 9.43
N GLU A 47 -1.13 -16.34 8.80
CA GLU A 47 -1.28 -17.79 8.79
C GLU A 47 -0.46 -18.38 7.63
N GLY A 48 0.78 -18.78 7.91
CA GLY A 48 1.68 -19.35 6.90
C GLY A 48 3.12 -19.51 7.42
N SER A 49 3.89 -20.43 6.82
CA SER A 49 5.29 -20.68 7.21
C SER A 49 6.28 -19.70 6.57
N ALA A 50 5.86 -18.96 5.54
CA ALA A 50 6.67 -17.98 4.83
C ALA A 50 6.03 -16.59 4.97
N PRO A 51 6.82 -15.50 4.91
CA PRO A 51 6.27 -14.15 4.89
C PRO A 51 5.32 -13.94 3.70
N PRO A 52 4.30 -13.06 3.82
CA PRO A 52 3.45 -12.72 2.71
C PRO A 52 4.27 -12.12 1.56
N SER A 53 3.97 -12.53 0.33
CA SER A 53 4.57 -11.94 -0.86
C SER A 53 4.06 -10.51 -1.06
N VAL A 54 4.97 -9.56 -1.23
CA VAL A 54 4.65 -8.14 -1.44
C VAL A 54 5.16 -7.71 -2.80
N THR A 55 4.29 -7.11 -3.60
CA THR A 55 4.66 -6.48 -4.88
C THR A 55 4.44 -4.98 -4.78
N PRO A 56 5.50 -4.15 -4.87
CA PRO A 56 5.36 -2.71 -4.93
C PRO A 56 4.61 -2.27 -6.19
N LEU A 57 3.62 -1.40 -6.02
CA LEU A 57 2.84 -0.82 -7.13
C LEU A 57 2.98 0.69 -7.10
N ILE A 58 3.09 1.32 -8.27
CA ILE A 58 3.04 2.77 -8.45
C ILE A 58 1.78 3.08 -9.25
N GLY A 59 0.87 3.83 -8.64
CA GLY A 59 -0.33 4.33 -9.30
C GLY A 59 -0.09 5.72 -9.84
N GLU A 60 -0.51 5.98 -11.09
CA GLU A 60 -0.68 7.34 -11.57
C GLU A 60 -1.89 7.96 -10.87
N ARG A 61 -1.82 9.25 -10.50
CA ARG A 61 -3.03 9.97 -10.10
C ARG A 61 -3.97 9.97 -11.28
N SER A 62 -5.08 9.24 -11.18
CA SER A 62 -6.10 9.23 -12.22
C SER A 62 -6.50 10.68 -12.53
N ASN A 63 -6.23 11.11 -13.76
CA ASN A 63 -6.61 12.42 -14.28
C ASN A 63 -8.10 12.46 -14.70
N TRP A 64 -8.91 11.51 -14.21
CA TRP A 64 -10.33 11.39 -14.53
C TRP A 64 -11.07 12.70 -14.25
N ARG A 65 -11.42 13.39 -15.35
CA ARG A 65 -12.14 14.67 -15.36
C ARG A 65 -13.67 14.52 -15.38
N GLY A 66 -14.20 13.30 -15.32
CA GLY A 66 -15.62 13.00 -15.59
C GLY A 66 -16.66 13.54 -14.60
N ALA A 67 -16.28 14.44 -13.69
CA ALA A 67 -17.19 15.18 -12.82
C ALA A 67 -17.21 16.71 -13.07
N MET A 68 -16.25 17.28 -13.81
CA MET A 68 -16.19 18.74 -14.02
C MET A 68 -16.99 19.25 -15.22
N ASP A 69 -17.41 18.37 -16.14
CA ASP A 69 -18.21 18.75 -17.33
C ASP A 69 -19.74 18.64 -17.12
N ARG A 70 -20.20 18.53 -15.86
CA ARG A 70 -21.63 18.51 -15.50
C ARG A 70 -22.02 19.67 -14.60
N VAL A 71 -21.63 20.88 -14.96
CA VAL A 71 -22.37 22.10 -14.56
C VAL A 71 -22.31 23.03 -15.76
N GLY A 72 -23.42 23.11 -16.50
CA GLY A 72 -23.64 24.13 -17.52
C GLY A 72 -24.01 25.48 -16.92
#